data_AF-A0A090RF25-F1
#
_entry.id   AF-A0A090RF25-F1
#
_cell.length_a   1.000
_cell.length_b   1.000
_cell.length_c   1.000
_cell.angle_alpha   90.00
_cell.angle_beta   90.00
_cell.angle_gamma   90.00
#
_symmetry.space_group_name_H-M   'P 1'
#
loop_
_entity.id
_entity.type
_entity.pdbx_description
1 polymer ?
#
loop_
_entity_poly.entity_id
_entity_poly.type
_entity_poly.pdbx_seq_one_letter_code
_entity_poly.pdbx_strand_id
1 'polypeptide(L)'
;MNHFHVAGNVADSALGVYLPSAQTVTMKYHARNGNWAVLYPENSNQMDDTTVSGWVLQTQVTHNNDAKTAYSYVLLPTYTAEQTTQYSRTPDVTVVAQTTDFHVVAENTLNAVAANAFTDAPQSSAQVETKGEVSVLMVRDGDVAKVWVSQPSRTDSTVQVRFPQALGDALVAGEAARVSLVDGYWQIDTTGLDGEAYFFSYRVNG
;
A
#
# COMPACT_ATOMS: atom_id res chain seq x y z
N MET A 1 -5.47 -9.71 -20.08
CA MET A 1 -4.92 -8.34 -20.09
C MET A 1 -4.23 -8.13 -18.75
N ASN A 2 -2.95 -7.76 -18.72
CA ASN A 2 -2.18 -7.55 -17.47
C ASN A 2 -1.89 -6.07 -17.18
N HIS A 3 -2.34 -5.16 -18.04
CA HIS A 3 -2.26 -3.71 -17.85
C HIS A 3 -3.26 -3.01 -18.76
N PHE A 4 -3.59 -1.76 -18.48
CA PHE A 4 -4.36 -0.87 -19.37
C PHE A 4 -3.92 0.58 -19.18
N HIS A 5 -4.28 1.45 -20.12
CA HIS A 5 -3.94 2.87 -20.09
C HIS A 5 -5.18 3.71 -20.40
N VAL A 6 -5.32 4.82 -19.67
CA VAL A 6 -6.36 5.82 -19.86
C VAL A 6 -5.69 7.13 -20.23
N ALA A 7 -6.02 7.66 -21.42
CA ALA A 7 -5.54 8.98 -21.83
C ALA A 7 -6.13 10.08 -20.94
N GLY A 8 -5.31 11.07 -20.63
CA GLY A 8 -5.71 12.24 -19.86
C GLY A 8 -6.55 13.23 -20.67
N ASN A 9 -7.33 14.05 -19.96
CA ASN A 9 -8.05 15.18 -20.57
C ASN A 9 -7.12 16.37 -20.85
N VAL A 10 -5.96 16.42 -20.19
CA VAL A 10 -4.92 17.43 -20.38
C VAL A 10 -3.54 16.76 -20.35
N ALA A 11 -2.48 17.53 -20.67
CA ALA A 11 -1.11 17.05 -20.55
C ALA A 11 -0.82 16.56 -19.13
N ASP A 12 0.00 15.51 -19.02
CA ASP A 12 0.43 14.88 -17.76
C ASP A 12 -0.71 14.37 -16.86
N SER A 13 -1.91 14.15 -17.42
CA SER A 13 -3.06 13.60 -16.68
C SER A 13 -3.45 12.18 -17.13
N ALA A 14 -2.55 11.47 -17.82
CA ALA A 14 -2.75 10.08 -18.20
C ALA A 14 -2.61 9.13 -17.00
N LEU A 15 -3.18 7.93 -17.10
CA LEU A 15 -3.07 6.89 -16.08
C LEU A 15 -2.80 5.54 -16.71
N GLY A 16 -1.62 4.99 -16.45
CA GLY A 16 -1.36 3.57 -16.62
C GLY A 16 -1.85 2.77 -15.42
N VAL A 17 -2.28 1.54 -15.64
CA VAL A 17 -2.60 0.57 -14.58
C VAL A 17 -1.98 -0.77 -14.92
N TYR A 18 -1.20 -1.32 -14.01
CA TYR A 18 -0.66 -2.68 -14.09
C TYR A 18 -1.40 -3.62 -13.13
N LEU A 19 -1.60 -4.87 -13.55
CA LEU A 19 -2.30 -5.91 -12.80
C LEU A 19 -1.29 -7.05 -12.50
N PRO A 20 -0.70 -7.08 -11.29
CA PRO A 20 0.30 -8.09 -10.90
C PRO A 20 -0.22 -9.53 -10.89
N SER A 21 -1.53 -9.71 -10.73
CA SER A 21 -2.20 -11.01 -10.81
C SER A 21 -3.28 -11.01 -11.89
N ALA A 22 -3.58 -12.21 -12.42
CA ALA A 22 -4.67 -12.39 -13.37
C ALA A 22 -6.01 -12.08 -12.69
N GLN A 23 -6.74 -11.11 -13.23
CA GLN A 23 -8.06 -10.72 -12.72
C GLN A 23 -8.95 -10.19 -13.83
N THR A 24 -10.26 -10.32 -13.66
CA THR A 24 -11.26 -9.81 -14.60
C THR A 24 -11.58 -8.37 -14.26
N VAL A 25 -11.20 -7.46 -15.16
CA VAL A 25 -11.51 -6.02 -15.06
C VAL A 25 -12.62 -5.68 -16.05
N THR A 26 -13.70 -5.08 -15.56
CA THR A 26 -14.75 -4.50 -16.38
C THR A 26 -14.55 -3.00 -16.49
N MET A 27 -14.68 -2.46 -17.70
CA MET A 27 -14.56 -1.02 -17.97
C MET A 27 -15.83 -0.52 -18.64
N LYS A 28 -16.38 0.59 -18.13
CA LYS A 28 -17.61 1.19 -18.66
C LYS A 28 -17.44 2.71 -18.80
N TYR A 29 -17.40 3.19 -20.04
CA TYR A 29 -17.44 4.62 -20.35
C TYR A 29 -18.88 5.05 -20.61
N HIS A 30 -19.43 5.93 -19.78
CA HIS A 30 -20.83 6.34 -19.87
C HIS A 30 -21.06 7.75 -19.33
N ALA A 31 -22.10 8.41 -19.85
CA ALA A 31 -22.57 9.68 -19.32
C ALA A 31 -23.31 9.46 -18.00
N ARG A 32 -23.09 10.36 -17.05
CA ARG A 32 -23.86 10.49 -15.80
C ARG A 32 -24.44 11.89 -15.76
N ASN A 33 -25.70 11.96 -15.34
CA ASN A 33 -26.43 13.21 -15.15
C ASN A 33 -26.82 13.32 -13.68
N GLY A 34 -26.77 14.53 -13.13
CA GLY A 34 -27.17 14.80 -11.75
C GLY A 34 -27.24 16.30 -11.48
N ASN A 35 -27.72 16.67 -10.30
CA ASN A 35 -27.69 18.04 -9.80
C ASN A 35 -27.30 18.05 -8.32
N TRP A 36 -26.98 19.23 -7.78
CA TRP A 36 -26.51 19.35 -6.40
C TRP A 36 -27.62 19.09 -5.38
N ALA A 37 -28.86 19.44 -5.69
CA ALA A 37 -30.02 19.19 -4.82
C ALA A 37 -30.20 17.70 -4.46
N VAL A 38 -29.93 16.77 -5.39
CA VAL A 38 -30.01 15.31 -5.13
C VAL A 38 -28.93 14.82 -4.15
N LEU A 39 -27.75 15.45 -4.13
CA LEU A 39 -26.67 15.12 -3.20
C LEU A 39 -26.95 15.61 -1.77
N TYR A 40 -27.81 16.62 -1.62
CA TYR A 40 -28.13 17.25 -0.34
C TYR A 40 -29.64 17.33 -0.11
N PRO A 41 -30.33 16.17 0.07
CA PRO A 41 -31.79 16.13 0.13
C PRO A 41 -32.39 17.00 1.25
N GLU A 42 -31.72 17.04 2.41
CA GLU A 42 -32.18 17.80 3.60
C GLU A 42 -32.14 19.33 3.43
N ASN A 43 -31.28 19.83 2.53
CA ASN A 43 -31.13 21.27 2.24
C ASN A 43 -31.38 21.57 0.76
N SER A 44 -32.15 20.71 0.07
CA SER A 44 -32.32 20.76 -1.39
C SER A 44 -32.87 22.11 -1.89
N ASN A 45 -33.68 22.79 -1.09
CA ASN A 45 -34.20 24.13 -1.37
C ASN A 45 -33.14 25.25 -1.35
N GLN A 46 -31.93 24.97 -0.85
CA GLN A 46 -30.79 25.88 -0.84
C GLN A 46 -29.72 25.51 -1.87
N MET A 47 -29.96 24.48 -2.68
CA MET A 47 -28.99 23.95 -3.65
C MET A 47 -29.40 24.29 -5.08
N ASP A 48 -28.41 24.40 -5.96
CA ASP A 48 -28.64 24.50 -7.40
C ASP A 48 -29.22 23.16 -7.92
N ASP A 49 -30.37 23.23 -8.58
CA ASP A 49 -31.08 22.09 -9.15
C ASP A 49 -30.79 21.90 -10.65
N THR A 50 -29.94 22.75 -11.24
CA THR A 50 -29.50 22.64 -12.63
C THR A 50 -28.84 21.29 -12.87
N THR A 51 -29.37 20.55 -13.85
CA THR A 51 -28.79 19.25 -14.23
C THR A 51 -27.49 19.45 -14.98
N VAL A 52 -26.42 18.85 -14.48
CA VAL A 52 -25.12 18.77 -15.12
C VAL A 52 -24.88 17.35 -15.63
N SER A 53 -24.13 17.24 -16.73
CA SER A 53 -23.80 15.97 -17.38
C SER A 53 -22.29 15.83 -17.49
N GLY A 54 -21.76 14.64 -17.22
CA GLY A 54 -20.34 14.33 -17.35
C GLY A 54 -20.10 12.90 -17.80
N TRP A 55 -19.04 12.67 -18.56
CA TRP A 55 -18.62 11.32 -18.94
C TRP A 55 -17.69 10.73 -17.88
N VAL A 56 -17.92 9.48 -17.53
CA VAL A 56 -17.14 8.74 -16.54
C VAL A 56 -16.66 7.44 -17.13
N LEU A 57 -15.36 7.17 -17.01
CA LEU A 57 -14.81 5.83 -17.15
C LEU A 57 -14.82 5.16 -15.77
N GLN A 58 -15.62 4.11 -15.63
CA GLN A 58 -15.68 3.30 -14.42
C GLN A 58 -14.97 1.97 -14.67
N THR A 59 -13.96 1.66 -13.84
CA THR A 59 -13.22 0.40 -13.88
C THR A 59 -13.47 -0.39 -12.61
N GLN A 60 -13.76 -1.68 -12.73
CA GLN A 60 -14.07 -2.55 -11.58
C GLN A 60 -13.38 -3.89 -11.72
N VAL A 61 -12.77 -4.37 -10.63
CA VAL A 61 -12.39 -5.78 -10.49
C VAL A 61 -13.61 -6.52 -9.98
N THR A 62 -14.13 -7.44 -10.78
CA THR A 62 -15.32 -8.20 -10.39
C THR A 62 -14.92 -9.34 -9.47
N HIS A 63 -15.50 -9.38 -8.28
CA HIS A 63 -15.39 -10.49 -7.36
C HIS A 63 -16.65 -11.35 -7.44
N ASN A 64 -16.47 -12.67 -7.44
CA ASN A 64 -17.57 -13.60 -7.22
C ASN A 64 -17.89 -13.58 -5.72
N ASN A 65 -19.10 -13.97 -5.30
CA ASN A 65 -19.52 -14.00 -3.88
C ASN A 65 -18.76 -15.03 -3.00
N ASP A 66 -17.57 -15.48 -3.43
CA ASP A 66 -16.71 -16.36 -2.65
C ASP A 66 -15.93 -15.55 -1.62
N ALA A 67 -15.88 -16.06 -0.39
CA ALA A 67 -15.25 -15.40 0.78
C ALA A 67 -13.73 -15.22 0.68
N LYS A 68 -13.10 -15.54 -0.45
CA LYS A 68 -11.65 -15.50 -0.68
C LYS A 68 -11.31 -14.84 -2.02
N THR A 69 -11.87 -13.66 -2.25
CA THR A 69 -11.52 -12.85 -3.41
C THR A 69 -10.43 -11.84 -3.04
N ALA A 70 -9.44 -11.71 -3.92
CA ALA A 70 -8.31 -10.81 -3.76
C ALA A 70 -8.12 -10.04 -5.07
N TYR A 71 -7.57 -8.83 -4.97
CA TYR A 71 -7.20 -8.01 -6.12
C TYR A 71 -5.85 -7.37 -5.88
N SER A 72 -5.11 -7.11 -6.96
CA SER A 72 -3.87 -6.33 -6.87
C SER A 72 -3.77 -5.44 -8.10
N TYR A 73 -3.38 -4.18 -7.92
CA TYR A 73 -3.14 -3.27 -9.04
C TYR A 73 -2.07 -2.26 -8.65
N VAL A 74 -1.37 -1.75 -9.65
CA VAL A 74 -0.41 -0.64 -9.53
C VAL A 74 -0.92 0.49 -10.40
N LEU A 75 -1.09 1.67 -9.80
CA LEU A 75 -1.39 2.89 -10.53
C LEU A 75 -0.07 3.52 -10.99
N LEU A 76 -0.03 3.92 -12.26
CA LEU A 76 1.11 4.57 -12.89
C LEU A 76 0.66 5.94 -13.42
N PRO A 77 0.50 6.93 -12.53
CA PRO A 77 0.16 8.29 -12.95
C PRO A 77 1.14 8.79 -14.00
N THR A 78 0.63 9.55 -14.97
CA THR A 78 1.37 10.21 -16.06
C THR A 78 2.05 9.28 -17.06
N TYR A 79 2.04 7.96 -16.87
CA TYR A 79 2.65 7.02 -17.82
C TYR A 79 1.87 7.03 -19.14
N THR A 80 2.60 7.08 -20.27
CA THR A 80 2.01 6.84 -21.59
C THR A 80 1.59 5.38 -21.75
N ALA A 81 0.87 5.07 -22.84
CA ALA A 81 0.53 3.71 -23.20
C ALA A 81 1.78 2.83 -23.34
N GLU A 82 2.83 3.32 -24.01
CA GLU A 82 4.09 2.61 -24.21
C GLU A 82 4.81 2.38 -22.87
N GLN A 83 4.93 3.41 -22.02
CA GLN A 83 5.56 3.29 -20.71
C GLN A 83 4.83 2.27 -19.82
N THR A 84 3.49 2.29 -19.84
CA THR A 84 2.64 1.33 -19.13
C THR A 84 2.89 -0.10 -19.62
N THR A 85 2.97 -0.30 -20.94
CA THR A 85 3.31 -1.61 -21.52
C THR A 85 4.71 -2.06 -21.11
N GLN A 86 5.72 -1.18 -21.11
CA GLN A 86 7.07 -1.55 -20.68
C GLN A 86 7.11 -1.93 -19.20
N TYR A 87 6.50 -1.13 -18.33
CA TYR A 87 6.41 -1.45 -16.90
C TYR A 87 5.73 -2.81 -16.66
N SER A 88 4.67 -3.14 -17.41
CA SER A 88 4.00 -4.43 -17.27
C SER A 88 4.85 -5.66 -17.63
N ARG A 89 5.96 -5.47 -18.35
CA ARG A 89 6.90 -6.54 -18.74
C ARG A 89 8.02 -6.71 -17.72
N THR A 90 8.44 -5.61 -17.10
CA THR A 90 9.51 -5.56 -16.10
C THR A 90 9.08 -4.64 -14.96
N PRO A 91 8.11 -5.07 -14.13
CA PRO A 91 7.59 -4.23 -13.06
C PRO A 91 8.63 -4.08 -11.95
N ASP A 92 8.73 -2.88 -11.40
CA ASP A 92 9.63 -2.62 -10.28
C ASP A 92 9.07 -3.16 -8.94
N VAL A 93 7.77 -3.49 -8.92
CA VAL A 93 7.04 -3.94 -7.74
C VAL A 93 6.75 -5.45 -7.78
N THR A 94 6.97 -6.12 -6.64
CA THR A 94 6.60 -7.52 -6.40
C THR A 94 5.59 -7.62 -5.26
N VAL A 95 4.46 -8.32 -5.47
CA VAL A 95 3.56 -8.72 -4.39
C VAL A 95 4.14 -9.98 -3.74
N VAL A 96 4.73 -9.82 -2.55
CA VAL A 96 5.43 -10.90 -1.84
C VAL A 96 4.45 -11.77 -1.04
N ALA A 97 3.45 -11.15 -0.43
CA ALA A 97 2.37 -11.85 0.27
C ALA A 97 1.06 -11.08 0.10
N GLN A 98 -0.03 -11.83 -0.06
CA GLN A 98 -1.39 -11.30 -0.08
C GLN A 98 -2.34 -12.33 0.53
N THR A 99 -2.37 -12.38 1.86
CA THR A 99 -3.31 -13.20 2.64
C THR A 99 -4.28 -12.31 3.40
N THR A 100 -5.34 -12.89 3.98
CA THR A 100 -6.28 -12.15 4.83
C THR A 100 -5.59 -11.39 5.97
N ASP A 101 -4.50 -11.95 6.49
CA ASP A 101 -3.85 -11.45 7.70
C ASP A 101 -2.54 -10.71 7.41
N PHE A 102 -2.01 -10.80 6.18
CA PHE A 102 -0.70 -10.26 5.85
C PHE A 102 -0.53 -9.87 4.39
N HIS A 103 -0.26 -8.59 4.15
CA HIS A 103 0.07 -8.05 2.83
C HIS A 103 1.52 -7.54 2.83
N VAL A 104 2.30 -7.95 1.84
CA VAL A 104 3.70 -7.53 1.68
C VAL A 104 3.97 -7.17 0.23
N VAL A 105 4.58 -6.01 0.01
CA VAL A 105 4.99 -5.52 -1.30
C VAL A 105 6.45 -5.08 -1.25
N ALA A 106 7.22 -5.49 -2.26
CA ALA A 106 8.59 -5.05 -2.47
C ALA A 106 8.66 -4.08 -3.64
N GLU A 107 9.45 -3.02 -3.51
CA GLU A 107 9.90 -2.18 -4.61
C GLU A 107 11.40 -2.47 -4.81
N ASN A 108 11.73 -3.08 -5.93
CA ASN A 108 13.05 -3.69 -6.17
C ASN A 108 14.12 -2.65 -6.58
N THR A 109 13.73 -1.48 -7.09
CA THR A 109 14.67 -0.44 -7.54
C THR A 109 15.08 0.49 -6.41
N LEU A 110 14.20 0.67 -5.43
CA LEU A 110 14.36 1.50 -4.24
C LEU A 110 14.83 0.69 -3.02
N ASN A 111 15.00 -0.63 -3.17
CA ASN A 111 15.30 -1.56 -2.07
C ASN A 111 14.34 -1.38 -0.89
N ALA A 112 13.05 -1.27 -1.20
CA ALA A 112 12.00 -1.00 -0.23
C ALA A 112 11.09 -2.21 -0.04
N VAL A 113 10.68 -2.44 1.20
CA VAL A 113 9.69 -3.47 1.56
C VAL A 113 8.68 -2.84 2.49
N ALA A 114 7.41 -2.95 2.12
CA ALA A 114 6.29 -2.53 2.94
C ALA A 114 5.42 -3.72 3.31
N ALA A 115 4.91 -3.74 4.53
CA ALA A 115 4.00 -4.76 4.99
C ALA A 115 2.91 -4.20 5.92
N ASN A 116 1.73 -4.79 5.81
CA ASN A 116 0.65 -4.63 6.76
C ASN A 116 0.27 -6.01 7.30
N ALA A 117 0.34 -6.17 8.63
CA ALA A 117 -0.21 -7.31 9.34
C ALA A 117 -1.49 -6.89 10.05
N PHE A 118 -2.57 -7.63 9.79
CA PHE A 118 -3.92 -7.30 10.25
C PHE A 118 -4.34 -8.08 11.51
N THR A 119 -3.42 -8.83 12.10
CA THR A 119 -3.67 -9.61 13.32
C THR A 119 -2.45 -9.56 14.23
N ASP A 120 -2.65 -9.85 15.52
CA ASP A 120 -1.55 -9.97 16.47
C ASP A 120 -0.70 -11.23 16.29
N ALA A 121 -1.23 -12.23 15.59
CA ALA A 121 -0.53 -13.49 15.36
C ALA A 121 0.73 -13.26 14.49
N PRO A 122 1.86 -13.97 14.77
CA PRO A 122 3.06 -13.83 13.97
C PRO A 122 2.81 -14.09 12.48
N GLN A 123 3.25 -13.15 11.63
CA GLN A 123 3.18 -13.27 10.18
C GLN A 123 4.59 -13.35 9.60
N SER A 124 4.73 -14.05 8.48
CA SER A 124 6.03 -14.30 7.87
C SER A 124 5.94 -14.33 6.35
N SER A 125 6.98 -13.79 5.71
CA SER A 125 7.27 -13.91 4.29
C SER A 125 8.78 -14.01 4.10
N ALA A 126 9.22 -14.20 2.85
CA ALA A 126 10.66 -14.20 2.54
C ALA A 126 11.36 -12.86 2.85
N GLN A 127 10.60 -11.76 2.95
CA GLN A 127 11.16 -10.41 3.02
C GLN A 127 10.97 -9.71 4.37
N VAL A 128 9.91 -10.05 5.09
CA VAL A 128 9.57 -9.44 6.37
C VAL A 128 8.72 -10.40 7.20
N GLU A 129 8.97 -10.35 8.50
CA GLU A 129 8.25 -11.06 9.53
C GLU A 129 7.77 -10.04 10.58
N THR A 130 6.58 -10.25 11.12
CA THR A 130 5.97 -9.35 12.10
C THR A 130 5.33 -10.10 13.25
N LYS A 131 5.22 -9.46 14.41
CA LYS A 131 4.32 -9.87 15.51
C LYS A 131 3.58 -8.64 16.00
N GLY A 132 2.27 -8.77 16.21
CA GLY A 132 1.38 -7.64 16.45
C GLY A 132 0.77 -7.08 15.15
N GLU A 133 -0.36 -6.39 15.30
CA GLU A 133 -0.95 -5.58 14.23
C GLU A 133 -0.06 -4.39 13.91
N VAL A 134 0.51 -4.35 12.70
CA VAL A 134 1.57 -3.40 12.36
C VAL A 134 1.52 -2.98 10.89
N SER A 135 1.83 -1.72 10.64
CA SER A 135 2.22 -1.22 9.31
C SER A 135 3.70 -0.87 9.35
N VAL A 136 4.46 -1.38 8.40
CA VAL A 136 5.91 -1.18 8.35
C VAL A 136 6.40 -0.89 6.95
N LEU A 137 7.35 0.03 6.84
CA LEU A 137 8.17 0.28 5.66
C LEU A 137 9.64 0.19 6.06
N MET A 138 10.42 -0.58 5.31
CA MET A 138 11.88 -0.55 5.36
C MET A 138 12.44 -0.14 4.01
N VAL A 139 13.41 0.77 4.01
CA VAL A 139 14.20 1.15 2.84
C VAL A 139 15.67 0.92 3.17
N ARG A 140 16.36 0.11 2.36
CA ARG A 140 17.79 -0.17 2.54
C ARG A 140 18.63 0.82 1.72
N ASP A 141 19.55 1.49 2.40
CA ASP A 141 20.49 2.45 1.84
C ASP A 141 21.92 1.98 2.19
N GLY A 142 22.54 1.24 1.26
CA GLY A 142 23.81 0.57 1.48
C GLY A 142 23.75 -0.46 2.60
N ASP A 143 24.49 -0.21 3.68
CA ASP A 143 24.54 -1.04 4.88
C ASP A 143 23.61 -0.54 6.00
N VAL A 144 22.74 0.44 5.73
CA VAL A 144 21.77 0.95 6.70
C VAL A 144 20.34 0.60 6.25
N ALA A 145 19.57 -0.03 7.13
CA ALA A 145 18.13 -0.19 6.96
C ALA A 145 17.41 0.94 7.71
N LYS A 146 16.62 1.74 6.99
CA LYS A 146 15.75 2.79 7.53
C LYS A 146 14.34 2.24 7.64
N VAL A 147 13.75 2.30 8.83
CA VAL A 147 12.47 1.64 9.13
C VAL A 147 11.48 2.64 9.72
N TRP A 148 10.25 2.62 9.22
CA TRP A 148 9.10 3.32 9.77
C TRP A 148 8.07 2.28 10.17
N VAL A 149 7.63 2.33 11.42
CA VAL A 149 6.67 1.40 12.00
C VAL A 149 5.53 2.17 12.64
N SER A 150 4.29 1.83 12.35
CA SER A 150 3.13 2.29 13.10
C SER A 150 2.28 1.11 13.57
N GLN A 151 1.47 1.35 14.61
CA GLN A 151 0.44 0.42 15.07
C GLN A 151 -0.94 1.06 14.81
N PRO A 152 -1.54 0.87 13.62
CA PRO A 152 -2.72 1.62 13.20
C PRO A 152 -3.97 1.38 14.06
N SER A 153 -4.05 0.26 14.78
CA SER A 153 -5.17 -0.05 15.68
C SER A 153 -5.13 0.72 17.01
N ARG A 154 -4.03 1.40 17.33
CA ARG A 154 -3.91 2.33 18.47
C ARG A 154 -4.27 1.69 19.82
N THR A 155 -3.84 0.45 20.01
CA THR A 155 -4.07 -0.30 21.26
C THR A 155 -2.91 -0.17 22.24
N ASP A 156 -1.90 0.66 21.92
CA ASP A 156 -0.66 0.82 22.69
C ASP A 156 0.10 -0.50 22.89
N SER A 157 -0.06 -1.44 21.95
CA SER A 157 0.62 -2.74 21.97
C SER A 157 2.01 -2.63 21.36
N THR A 158 3.02 -3.19 22.03
CA THR A 158 4.35 -3.38 21.43
C THR A 158 4.26 -4.27 20.18
N VAL A 159 4.96 -3.89 19.12
CA VAL A 159 5.07 -4.67 17.88
C VAL A 159 6.51 -5.12 17.63
N GLN A 160 6.68 -6.17 16.83
CA GLN A 160 8.00 -6.67 16.45
C GLN A 160 8.10 -6.83 14.94
N VAL A 161 9.23 -6.44 14.36
CA VAL A 161 9.54 -6.58 12.93
C VAL A 161 10.91 -7.19 12.73
N ARG A 162 11.05 -8.02 11.68
CA ARG A 162 12.33 -8.58 11.23
C ARG A 162 12.37 -8.63 9.72
N PHE A 163 13.52 -8.30 9.13
CA PHE A 163 13.75 -8.34 7.69
C PHE A 163 14.82 -9.39 7.37
N PRO A 164 14.46 -10.63 6.98
CA PRO A 164 15.42 -11.71 6.73
C PRO A 164 16.53 -11.38 5.72
N GLN A 165 16.23 -10.53 4.73
CA GLN A 165 17.17 -10.05 3.71
C GLN A 165 18.08 -8.90 4.17
N ALA A 166 17.85 -8.36 5.37
CA ALA A 166 18.54 -7.21 5.92
C ALA A 166 18.66 -7.36 7.45
N LEU A 167 19.23 -8.47 7.91
CA LEU A 167 19.48 -8.70 9.33
C LEU A 167 20.53 -7.73 9.85
N GLY A 168 20.39 -7.30 11.11
CA GLY A 168 21.31 -6.37 11.73
C GLY A 168 20.99 -6.20 13.21
N ASP A 169 21.99 -5.85 14.00
CA ASP A 169 21.90 -5.79 15.46
C ASP A 169 22.31 -4.44 16.07
N ALA A 170 22.94 -3.56 15.28
CA ALA A 170 23.39 -2.26 15.75
C ALA A 170 22.40 -1.14 15.37
N LEU A 171 21.72 -0.57 16.36
CA LEU A 171 20.88 0.61 16.18
C LEU A 171 21.74 1.82 15.77
N VAL A 172 21.33 2.52 14.72
CA VAL A 172 22.00 3.72 14.19
C VAL A 172 21.22 4.99 14.57
N ALA A 173 19.89 4.94 14.48
CA ALA A 173 19.01 6.03 14.90
C ALA A 173 17.74 5.47 15.53
N GLY A 174 17.21 6.17 16.53
CA GLY A 174 16.06 5.75 17.34
C GLY A 174 16.38 5.83 18.83
N GLU A 175 15.36 6.02 19.64
CA GLU A 175 15.45 5.99 21.09
C GLU A 175 15.47 4.55 21.60
N ALA A 176 16.53 4.18 22.33
CA ALA A 176 16.66 2.87 22.96
C ALA A 176 15.55 2.58 23.99
N ALA A 177 14.85 3.61 24.47
CA ALA A 177 13.68 3.46 25.32
C ALA A 177 12.46 2.89 24.58
N ARG A 178 12.40 3.06 23.25
CA ARG A 178 11.30 2.60 22.40
C ARG A 178 11.69 1.42 21.52
N VAL A 179 12.95 1.32 21.11
CA VAL A 179 13.40 0.27 20.19
C VAL A 179 14.54 -0.53 20.77
N SER A 180 14.36 -1.84 20.76
CA SER A 180 15.37 -2.80 21.21
C SER A 180 15.33 -4.07 20.35
N LEU A 181 16.44 -4.80 20.32
CA LEU A 181 16.51 -6.09 19.62
C LEU A 181 16.19 -7.22 20.60
N VAL A 182 15.17 -8.02 20.31
CA VAL A 182 14.70 -9.13 21.15
C VAL A 182 14.50 -10.36 20.25
N ASP A 183 15.23 -11.44 20.53
CA ASP A 183 15.18 -12.71 19.76
C ASP A 183 15.36 -12.52 18.24
N GLY A 184 16.20 -11.57 17.84
CA GLY A 184 16.45 -11.22 16.44
C GLY A 184 15.36 -10.40 15.75
N TYR A 185 14.37 -9.90 16.50
CA TYR A 185 13.38 -8.93 16.04
C TYR A 185 13.67 -7.56 16.61
N TRP A 186 13.46 -6.51 15.81
CA TRP A 186 13.34 -5.16 16.34
C TRP A 186 11.97 -5.03 16.98
N GLN A 187 11.96 -4.85 18.30
CA GLN A 187 10.78 -4.59 19.11
C GLN A 187 10.59 -3.08 19.25
N ILE A 188 9.36 -2.60 19.06
CA ILE A 188 8.99 -1.19 19.08
C ILE A 188 7.84 -0.98 20.06
N ASP A 189 8.08 -0.17 21.10
CA ASP A 189 7.04 0.33 21.99
C ASP A 189 6.27 1.48 21.34
N THR A 190 5.03 1.19 20.96
CA THR A 190 4.14 2.15 20.29
C THR A 190 3.23 2.91 21.25
N THR A 191 3.40 2.73 22.56
CA THR A 191 2.58 3.39 23.58
C THR A 191 2.63 4.91 23.41
N GLY A 192 1.44 5.51 23.35
CA GLY A 192 1.26 6.96 23.26
C GLY A 192 1.65 7.55 21.91
N LEU A 193 1.87 6.72 20.87
CA LEU A 193 2.09 7.20 19.50
C LEU A 193 0.78 7.40 18.74
N ASP A 194 -0.36 6.90 19.23
CA ASP A 194 -1.67 7.14 18.62
C ASP A 194 -1.76 6.81 17.11
N GLY A 195 -0.98 5.82 16.66
CA GLY A 195 -0.92 5.38 15.26
C GLY A 195 0.08 6.17 14.41
N GLU A 196 0.79 7.14 14.98
CA GLU A 196 1.93 7.79 14.34
C GLU A 196 3.05 6.78 14.05
N ALA A 197 3.76 7.01 12.94
CA ALA A 197 4.89 6.19 12.57
C ALA A 197 6.12 6.57 13.40
N TYR A 198 6.69 5.57 14.07
CA TYR A 198 7.99 5.67 14.70
C TYR A 198 9.11 5.31 13.73
N PHE A 199 10.12 6.16 13.66
CA PHE A 199 11.30 5.94 12.82
C PHE A 199 12.46 5.38 13.63
N PHE A 200 13.14 4.38 13.07
CA PHE A 200 14.46 3.96 13.52
C PHE A 200 15.31 3.48 12.34
N SER A 201 16.61 3.30 12.56
CA SER A 201 17.49 2.66 11.58
C SER A 201 18.55 1.82 12.25
N TYR A 202 19.05 0.82 11.53
CA TYR A 202 20.06 -0.09 12.03
C TYR A 202 21.06 -0.49 10.94
N ARG A 203 22.24 -0.94 11.36
CA ARG A 203 23.29 -1.45 10.47
C ARG A 203 22.98 -2.89 10.06
N VAL A 204 22.95 -3.15 8.77
CA VAL A 204 22.77 -4.49 8.18
C VAL A 204 24.09 -5.23 8.23
N ASN A 205 24.05 -6.50 8.65
CA ASN A 205 25.19 -7.40 8.67
C ASN A 205 25.58 -7.76 7.23
N GLY A 206 26.89 -7.74 6.95
CA GLY A 206 27.46 -8.09 5.64
C GLY A 206 27.36 -9.57 5.31
#